data_AF-A0A0B7K138-F1
#
_entry.id   AF-A0A0B7K138-F1
#
_cell.length_a   1.000
_cell.length_b   1.000
_cell.length_c   1.000
_cell.angle_alpha   90.00
_cell.angle_beta   90.00
_cell.angle_gamma   90.00
#
_symmetry.space_group_name_H-M   'P 1'
#
loop_
_entity.id
_entity.type
_entity.pdbx_description
1 polymer ?
#
loop_
_entity_poly.entity_id
_entity_poly.type
_entity_poly.pdbx_seq_one_letter_code
_entity_poly.pdbx_strand_id
1 'polypeptide(L)'
;MAEPKALIVSISGCSSSGKTTLARLLRDILPGTFILHEDDFYRPENELPSKNGLLDWDCAGAIDIPAMADSLAYIRQHAAFPPTLDSKEDQNSVGKCPVSDSLIAELKSRVASLLPSTHPLNTKALQLCLLDGFLLYPPSMAPIQPFLDVKLFLRTEYAKAKARREARDGYVTIEGFWADPPGYVDDIVWPNYVEEHAWMFEGGNVEGNYRLDIISKEGIKVPAEAGVDGDMSKTLEWAVDAILKELEKLI
;
A
#
# COMPACT_ATOMS: atom_id res chain seq x y z
N MET A 1 11.45 20.30 -22.85
CA MET A 1 11.57 19.04 -22.08
C MET A 1 10.15 18.61 -21.75
N ALA A 2 9.81 17.33 -21.86
CA ALA A 2 8.49 16.85 -21.46
C ALA A 2 8.29 17.11 -19.96
N GLU A 3 7.06 17.48 -19.55
CA GLU A 3 6.75 17.64 -18.13
C GLU A 3 6.88 16.29 -17.42
N PRO A 4 7.42 16.28 -16.18
CA PRO A 4 7.61 15.05 -15.43
C PRO A 4 6.25 14.41 -15.12
N LYS A 5 6.16 13.09 -15.31
CA LYS A 5 4.95 12.31 -15.04
C LYS A 5 5.13 11.45 -13.80
N ALA A 6 4.04 11.11 -13.12
CA ALA A 6 4.05 10.07 -12.10
C ALA A 6 3.41 8.78 -12.62
N LEU A 7 4.04 7.64 -12.31
CA LEU A 7 3.42 6.32 -12.35
C LEU A 7 3.05 5.94 -10.91
N ILE A 8 1.79 5.58 -10.68
CA ILE A 8 1.27 5.27 -9.35
C ILE A 8 1.20 3.75 -9.19
N VAL A 9 2.05 3.23 -8.31
CA VAL A 9 2.07 1.82 -7.91
C VAL A 9 1.41 1.72 -6.55
N SER A 10 0.19 1.18 -6.51
CA SER A 10 -0.54 0.95 -5.28
C SER A 10 -0.17 -0.40 -4.66
N ILE A 11 -0.03 -0.42 -3.34
CA ILE A 11 0.26 -1.60 -2.52
C ILE A 11 -0.84 -1.68 -1.47
N SER A 12 -1.78 -2.61 -1.66
CA SER A 12 -2.89 -2.83 -0.75
C SER A 12 -2.86 -4.19 -0.09
N GLY A 13 -3.77 -4.41 0.86
CA GLY A 13 -3.79 -5.60 1.70
C GLY A 13 -4.18 -5.32 3.14
N CYS A 14 -4.51 -6.36 3.90
CA CYS A 14 -4.97 -6.22 5.28
C CYS A 14 -3.96 -5.45 6.16
N SER A 15 -4.47 -4.90 7.26
CA SER A 15 -3.63 -4.34 8.32
C SER A 15 -2.55 -5.36 8.75
N SER A 16 -1.34 -4.89 9.05
CA SER A 16 -0.21 -5.73 9.49
C SER A 16 0.30 -6.80 8.49
N SER A 17 0.02 -6.68 7.18
CA SER A 17 0.55 -7.58 6.15
C SER A 17 1.97 -7.25 5.66
N GLY A 18 2.55 -6.11 6.08
CA GLY A 18 3.91 -5.69 5.72
C GLY A 18 4.00 -4.73 4.52
N LYS A 19 2.89 -4.10 4.11
CA LYS A 19 2.83 -3.15 2.99
C LYS A 19 3.83 -2.00 3.12
N THR A 20 3.85 -1.31 4.25
CA THR A 20 4.76 -0.18 4.51
C THR A 20 6.22 -0.59 4.49
N THR A 21 6.54 -1.79 4.95
CA THR A 21 7.89 -2.36 4.83
C THR A 21 8.24 -2.58 3.36
N LEU A 22 7.34 -3.18 2.58
CA LEU A 22 7.54 -3.37 1.14
C LEU A 22 7.70 -2.02 0.41
N ALA A 23 6.85 -1.04 0.68
CA ALA A 23 6.90 0.29 0.08
C ALA A 23 8.24 0.98 0.35
N ARG A 24 8.73 0.94 1.60
CA ARG A 24 10.03 1.51 1.98
C ARG A 24 11.20 0.82 1.27
N LEU A 25 11.18 -0.53 1.20
CA LEU A 25 12.20 -1.29 0.49
C LEU A 25 12.20 -0.99 -1.02
N LEU A 26 11.02 -0.91 -1.65
CA LEU A 26 10.88 -0.57 -3.06
C LEU A 26 11.38 0.85 -3.35
N ARG A 27 11.02 1.83 -2.50
CA ARG A 27 11.53 3.21 -2.60
C ARG A 27 13.06 3.25 -2.55
N ASP A 28 13.66 2.46 -1.68
CA ASP A 28 15.12 2.45 -1.52
C ASP A 28 15.84 1.77 -2.69
N ILE A 29 15.16 0.87 -3.42
CA ILE A 29 15.69 0.09 -4.56
C ILE A 29 15.46 0.81 -5.90
N LEU A 30 14.28 1.41 -6.12
CA LEU A 30 13.87 2.00 -7.39
C LEU A 30 14.17 3.51 -7.44
N PRO A 31 14.85 4.02 -8.49
CA PRO A 31 15.19 5.44 -8.59
C PRO A 31 13.94 6.31 -8.82
N GLY A 32 13.96 7.54 -8.29
CA GLY A 32 12.88 8.51 -8.50
C GLY A 32 11.56 8.10 -7.83
N THR A 33 11.63 7.45 -6.67
CA THR A 33 10.47 6.89 -5.97
C THR A 33 10.19 7.63 -4.67
N PHE A 34 8.91 7.85 -4.37
CA PHE A 34 8.42 8.35 -3.08
C PHE A 34 7.15 7.59 -2.66
N ILE A 35 6.73 7.73 -1.40
CA ILE A 35 5.63 6.95 -0.82
C ILE A 35 4.52 7.88 -0.33
N LEU A 36 3.32 7.71 -0.84
CA LEU A 36 2.10 8.31 -0.30
C LEU A 36 1.41 7.26 0.58
N HIS A 37 1.06 7.61 1.81
CA HIS A 37 0.35 6.69 2.72
C HIS A 37 -1.13 7.04 2.77
N GLU A 38 -2.00 6.03 2.71
CA GLU A 38 -3.45 6.21 2.90
C GLU A 38 -3.76 6.79 4.28
N ASP A 39 -2.99 6.40 5.29
CA ASP A 39 -3.14 6.84 6.68
C ASP A 39 -2.93 8.37 6.85
N ASP A 40 -2.29 9.05 5.90
CA ASP A 40 -2.18 10.51 5.91
C ASP A 40 -3.53 11.22 5.71
N PHE A 41 -4.53 10.49 5.20
CA PHE A 41 -5.88 10.96 4.89
C PHE A 41 -6.93 10.53 5.92
N TYR A 42 -6.54 10.05 7.11
CA TYR A 42 -7.50 9.84 8.18
C TYR A 42 -8.24 11.13 8.54
N ARG A 43 -9.54 11.01 8.78
CA ARG A 43 -10.34 12.08 9.37
C ARG A 43 -10.00 12.26 10.85
N PRO A 44 -10.27 13.44 11.42
CA PRO A 44 -10.19 13.65 12.88
C PRO A 44 -11.09 12.66 13.65
N GLU A 45 -10.72 12.30 14.88
CA GLU A 45 -11.38 11.26 15.69
C GLU A 45 -12.86 11.58 15.94
N ASN A 46 -13.21 12.86 16.07
CA ASN A 46 -14.58 13.32 16.26
C ASN A 46 -15.48 13.19 15.02
N GLU A 47 -14.90 12.94 13.84
CA GLU A 47 -15.60 12.68 12.58
C GLU A 47 -15.65 11.19 12.22
N LEU A 48 -14.94 10.34 12.97
CA LEU A 48 -14.88 8.91 12.67
C LEU A 48 -16.23 8.23 12.94
N PRO A 49 -16.61 7.25 12.09
CA PRO A 49 -17.73 6.38 12.39
C PRO A 49 -17.45 5.52 13.62
N SER A 50 -18.51 4.92 14.18
CA SER A 50 -18.38 3.94 15.26
C SER A 50 -19.06 2.63 14.87
N LYS A 51 -18.46 1.52 15.31
CA LYS A 51 -18.96 0.17 15.11
C LYS A 51 -18.74 -0.60 16.41
N ASN A 52 -19.73 -1.36 16.87
CA ASN A 52 -19.67 -2.12 18.13
C ASN A 52 -19.30 -1.28 19.38
N GLY A 53 -19.61 0.02 19.38
CA GLY A 53 -19.26 0.93 20.48
C GLY A 53 -17.80 1.40 20.49
N LEU A 54 -17.04 1.12 19.44
CA LEU A 54 -15.64 1.51 19.23
C LEU A 54 -15.56 2.49 18.04
N LEU A 55 -14.57 3.37 18.02
CA LEU A 55 -14.25 4.17 16.83
C LEU A 55 -13.78 3.25 15.72
N ASP A 56 -14.29 3.42 14.52
CA ASP A 56 -13.96 2.56 13.38
C ASP A 56 -12.94 3.24 12.48
N TRP A 57 -11.66 2.97 12.74
CA TRP A 57 -10.54 3.42 11.91
C TRP A 57 -10.39 2.61 10.62
N ASP A 58 -10.86 1.37 10.58
CA ASP A 58 -10.53 0.42 9.51
C ASP A 58 -11.63 0.38 8.43
N CYS A 59 -12.24 1.53 8.10
CA CYS A 59 -13.31 1.63 7.12
C CYS A 59 -13.15 2.85 6.19
N ALA A 60 -13.81 2.82 5.03
CA ALA A 60 -13.75 3.93 4.07
C ALA A 60 -14.25 5.26 4.65
N GLY A 61 -15.17 5.21 5.63
CA GLY A 61 -15.69 6.40 6.31
C GLY A 61 -14.63 7.13 7.15
N ALA A 62 -13.57 6.43 7.57
CA ALA A 62 -12.46 7.01 8.31
C ALA A 62 -11.49 7.80 7.42
N ILE A 63 -11.56 7.62 6.10
CA ILE A 63 -10.61 8.21 5.13
C ILE A 63 -11.27 9.41 4.42
N ASP A 64 -10.51 10.49 4.27
CA ASP A 64 -10.86 11.61 3.39
C ASP A 64 -10.53 11.26 1.92
N ILE A 65 -11.36 10.39 1.35
CA ILE A 65 -11.21 9.89 -0.02
C ILE A 65 -11.15 11.02 -1.07
N PRO A 66 -11.98 12.09 -0.99
CA PRO A 66 -11.82 13.26 -1.85
C PRO A 66 -10.43 13.89 -1.77
N ALA A 67 -9.91 14.15 -0.56
CA ALA A 67 -8.57 14.73 -0.39
C ALA A 67 -7.46 13.81 -0.94
N MET A 68 -7.61 12.49 -0.78
CA MET A 68 -6.69 11.52 -1.36
C MET A 68 -6.74 11.54 -2.89
N ALA A 69 -7.94 11.59 -3.49
CA ALA A 69 -8.11 11.68 -4.94
C ALA A 69 -7.49 12.97 -5.51
N ASP A 70 -7.68 14.11 -4.84
CA ASP A 70 -7.06 15.38 -5.22
C ASP A 70 -5.53 15.32 -5.14
N SER A 71 -5.00 14.65 -4.10
CA SER A 71 -3.56 14.46 -3.94
C SER A 71 -2.96 13.57 -5.04
N LEU A 72 -3.65 12.49 -5.42
CA LEU A 72 -3.25 11.63 -6.54
C LEU A 72 -3.33 12.35 -7.88
N ALA A 73 -4.35 13.19 -8.10
CA ALA A 73 -4.47 14.03 -9.28
C ALA A 73 -3.31 15.03 -9.38
N TYR A 74 -2.95 15.66 -8.26
CA TYR A 74 -1.79 16.55 -8.17
C TYR A 74 -0.49 15.80 -8.48
N ILE A 75 -0.26 14.65 -7.84
CA ILE A 75 0.93 13.82 -8.07
C ILE A 75 1.06 13.42 -9.54
N ARG A 76 -0.04 13.06 -10.20
CA ARG A 76 -0.03 12.70 -11.62
C ARG A 76 0.40 13.85 -12.52
N GLN A 77 0.07 15.09 -12.17
CA GLN A 77 0.42 16.30 -12.93
C GLN A 77 1.82 16.84 -12.61
N HIS A 78 2.24 16.74 -11.35
CA HIS A 78 3.44 17.43 -10.85
C HIS A 78 4.60 16.48 -10.52
N ALA A 79 4.36 15.17 -10.50
CA ALA A 79 5.32 14.17 -10.09
C ALA A 79 5.94 14.43 -8.69
N ALA A 80 5.16 15.07 -7.81
CA ALA A 80 5.55 15.46 -6.47
C ALA A 80 4.31 15.55 -5.56
N PHE A 81 4.52 15.57 -4.25
CA PHE A 81 3.42 15.77 -3.30
C PHE A 81 2.79 17.16 -3.43
N PRO A 82 1.49 17.28 -3.11
CA PRO A 82 0.90 18.57 -2.79
C PRO A 82 1.73 19.27 -1.70
N PRO A 83 2.05 20.57 -1.81
CA PRO A 83 2.85 21.29 -0.81
C PRO A 83 2.24 21.31 0.60
N THR A 84 0.95 21.01 0.72
CA THR A 84 0.18 21.00 1.97
C THR A 84 0.13 19.64 2.64
N LEU A 85 0.64 18.58 2.01
CA LEU A 85 0.63 17.24 2.57
C LEU A 85 1.85 17.04 3.48
N ASP A 86 1.58 16.72 4.74
CA ASP A 86 2.58 16.33 5.73
C ASP A 86 2.33 14.87 6.16
N SER A 87 3.33 14.02 5.94
CA SER A 87 3.24 12.57 6.17
C SER A 87 3.35 12.26 7.66
N LYS A 88 2.30 11.67 8.23
CA LYS A 88 2.27 11.24 9.63
C LYS A 88 2.81 9.83 9.78
N GLU A 89 2.59 8.98 8.80
CA GLU A 89 3.06 7.59 8.82
C GLU A 89 4.60 7.48 8.84
N ASP A 90 5.30 8.48 8.30
CA ASP A 90 6.77 8.54 8.41
C ASP A 90 7.27 8.86 9.83
N GLN A 91 6.39 9.25 10.75
CA GLN A 91 6.71 9.46 12.17
C GLN A 91 6.64 8.16 12.99
N ASN A 92 6.02 7.11 12.44
CA ASN A 92 5.89 5.82 13.12
C ASN A 92 7.23 5.07 13.18
N SER A 93 7.45 4.34 14.27
CA SER A 93 8.70 3.60 14.51
C SER A 93 8.96 2.57 13.40
N VAL A 94 10.17 2.60 12.84
CA VAL A 94 10.61 1.61 11.86
C VAL A 94 11.18 0.40 12.60
N GLY A 95 10.52 -0.75 12.47
CA GLY A 95 11.04 -2.03 12.98
C GLY A 95 12.31 -2.48 12.25
N LYS A 96 12.91 -3.58 12.72
CA LYS A 96 14.08 -4.20 12.07
C LYS A 96 13.74 -4.61 10.64
N CYS A 97 14.60 -4.25 9.67
CA CYS A 97 14.46 -4.70 8.28
C CYS A 97 14.45 -6.24 8.22
N PRO A 98 13.40 -6.87 7.68
CA PRO A 98 13.31 -8.32 7.59
C PRO A 98 14.10 -8.91 6.41
N VAL A 99 14.68 -8.07 5.55
CA VAL A 99 15.42 -8.47 4.35
C VAL A 99 16.92 -8.19 4.53
N SER A 100 17.77 -9.07 4.01
CA SER A 100 19.23 -8.90 4.08
C SER A 100 19.73 -7.77 3.18
N ASP A 101 20.78 -7.07 3.63
CA ASP A 101 21.46 -6.03 2.83
C ASP A 101 22.01 -6.57 1.50
N SER A 102 22.42 -7.84 1.48
CA SER A 102 22.90 -8.52 0.27
C SER A 102 21.82 -8.59 -0.81
N LEU A 103 20.59 -8.98 -0.44
CA LEU A 103 19.48 -9.04 -1.41
C LEU A 103 19.09 -7.65 -1.88
N ILE A 104 19.07 -6.66 -0.99
CA ILE A 104 18.80 -5.27 -1.36
C ILE A 104 19.85 -4.76 -2.37
N ALA A 105 21.13 -5.05 -2.15
CA ALA A 105 22.21 -4.67 -3.06
C ALA A 105 22.09 -5.39 -4.42
N GLU A 106 21.72 -6.67 -4.42
CA GLU A 106 21.48 -7.45 -5.64
C GLU A 106 20.33 -6.86 -6.46
N LEU A 107 19.19 -6.57 -5.83
CA LEU A 107 18.02 -5.97 -6.49
C LEU A 107 18.35 -4.58 -7.04
N LYS A 108 19.10 -3.75 -6.30
CA LYS A 108 19.60 -2.46 -6.81
C LYS A 108 20.47 -2.62 -8.06
N SER A 109 21.40 -3.58 -8.04
CA SER A 109 22.26 -3.86 -9.19
C SER A 109 21.46 -4.31 -10.41
N ARG A 110 20.44 -5.15 -10.18
CA ARG A 110 19.53 -5.62 -11.23
C ARG A 110 18.65 -4.50 -11.81
N VAL A 111 18.11 -3.63 -10.96
CA VAL A 111 17.37 -2.45 -11.43
C VAL A 111 18.27 -1.53 -12.26
N ALA A 112 19.50 -1.28 -11.81
CA ALA A 112 20.46 -0.44 -12.54
C ALA A 112 20.90 -1.05 -13.88
N SER A 113 20.95 -2.37 -14.02
CA SER A 113 21.31 -3.02 -15.28
C SER A 113 20.16 -3.00 -16.30
N LEU A 114 18.91 -3.07 -15.83
CA LEU A 114 17.72 -3.04 -16.68
C LEU A 114 17.27 -1.61 -17.04
N LEU A 115 17.52 -0.65 -16.16
CA LEU A 115 17.16 0.76 -16.38
C LEU A 115 18.41 1.58 -16.72
N PRO A 116 18.71 1.83 -18.01
CA PRO A 116 19.88 2.62 -18.40
C PRO A 116 19.78 4.05 -17.87
N SER A 117 20.91 4.77 -17.82
CA SER A 117 20.96 6.17 -17.34
C SER A 117 20.04 7.13 -18.10
N THR A 118 19.69 6.80 -19.34
CA THR A 118 18.75 7.55 -20.19
C THR A 118 17.28 7.26 -19.88
N HIS A 119 16.96 6.24 -19.09
CA HIS A 119 15.60 5.87 -18.74
C HIS A 119 14.87 7.04 -18.04
N PRO A 120 13.56 7.26 -18.29
CA PRO A 120 12.80 8.36 -17.67
C PRO A 120 12.90 8.44 -16.14
N LEU A 121 12.98 7.32 -15.44
CA LEU A 121 13.18 7.29 -13.98
C LEU A 121 14.55 7.85 -13.55
N ASN A 122 15.62 7.54 -14.31
CA ASN A 122 16.96 8.00 -14.00
C ASN A 122 17.17 9.48 -14.39
N THR A 123 16.47 9.94 -15.43
CA THR A 123 16.50 11.35 -15.88
C THR A 123 15.51 12.25 -15.14
N LYS A 124 14.71 11.69 -14.22
CA LYS A 124 13.61 12.37 -13.49
C LYS A 124 12.48 12.88 -14.38
N ALA A 125 12.38 12.42 -15.63
CA ALA A 125 11.22 12.66 -16.48
C ALA A 125 10.00 11.80 -16.06
N LEU A 126 10.23 10.74 -15.30
CA LEU A 126 9.22 9.93 -14.62
C LEU A 126 9.56 9.84 -13.13
N GLN A 127 8.55 9.87 -12.27
CA GLN A 127 8.66 9.50 -10.85
C GLN A 127 7.71 8.35 -10.53
N LEU A 128 8.07 7.53 -9.54
CA LEU A 128 7.19 6.51 -8.97
C LEU A 128 6.58 7.03 -7.68
N CYS A 129 5.26 6.99 -7.61
CA CYS A 129 4.51 7.16 -6.38
C CYS A 129 4.06 5.77 -5.91
N LEU A 130 4.59 5.31 -4.78
CA LEU A 130 4.09 4.13 -4.10
C LEU A 130 2.93 4.56 -3.21
N LEU A 131 1.70 4.16 -3.54
CA LEU A 131 0.54 4.38 -2.68
C LEU A 131 0.37 3.18 -1.74
N ASP A 132 0.72 3.34 -0.47
CA ASP A 132 0.58 2.31 0.57
C ASP A 132 -0.72 2.52 1.35
N GLY A 133 -1.59 1.50 1.39
CA GLY A 133 -2.87 1.63 2.08
C GLY A 133 -3.59 0.31 2.31
N PHE A 134 -4.31 0.18 3.41
CA PHE A 134 -5.03 -1.06 3.73
C PHE A 134 -6.31 -1.24 2.91
N LEU A 135 -6.85 -0.18 2.32
CA LEU A 135 -8.14 -0.16 1.66
C LEU A 135 -8.06 0.60 0.34
N LEU A 136 -7.45 0.04 -0.70
CA LEU A 136 -7.25 0.80 -1.96
C LEU A 136 -8.08 0.35 -3.15
N TYR A 137 -8.60 -0.88 -3.16
CA TYR A 137 -9.23 -1.50 -4.34
C TYR A 137 -10.75 -1.71 -4.29
N PRO A 138 -11.42 -1.72 -3.12
CA PRO A 138 -12.86 -1.93 -3.08
C PRO A 138 -13.66 -0.82 -3.77
N PRO A 139 -14.94 -1.07 -4.13
CA PRO A 139 -15.80 -0.05 -4.72
C PRO A 139 -16.00 1.21 -3.88
N SER A 140 -15.87 1.12 -2.55
CA SER A 140 -15.87 2.27 -1.64
C SER A 140 -14.77 3.29 -1.99
N MET A 141 -13.70 2.83 -2.63
CA MET A 141 -12.55 3.61 -3.08
C MET A 141 -12.59 3.92 -4.58
N ALA A 142 -13.79 3.90 -5.18
CA ALA A 142 -13.99 4.23 -6.59
C ALA A 142 -13.34 5.55 -7.05
N PRO A 143 -13.36 6.65 -6.26
CA PRO A 143 -12.77 7.92 -6.70
C PRO A 143 -11.26 7.87 -6.99
N ILE A 144 -10.51 6.97 -6.33
CA ILE A 144 -9.06 6.87 -6.56
C ILE A 144 -8.68 5.88 -7.68
N GLN A 145 -9.57 4.97 -8.07
CA GLN A 145 -9.26 3.90 -9.05
C GLN A 145 -8.67 4.41 -10.37
N PRO A 146 -9.14 5.53 -10.98
CA PRO A 146 -8.58 6.02 -12.23
C PRO A 146 -7.10 6.44 -12.16
N PHE A 147 -6.58 6.65 -10.94
CA PHE A 147 -5.19 7.04 -10.72
C PHE A 147 -4.24 5.86 -10.52
N LEU A 148 -4.73 4.63 -10.37
CA LEU A 148 -3.89 3.49 -10.01
C LEU A 148 -3.39 2.77 -11.26
N ASP A 149 -2.09 2.81 -11.52
CA ASP A 149 -1.49 2.19 -12.73
C ASP A 149 -1.10 0.74 -12.50
N VAL A 150 -0.49 0.46 -11.35
CA VAL A 150 -0.09 -0.89 -10.93
C VAL A 150 -0.72 -1.18 -9.59
N LYS A 151 -1.42 -2.32 -9.48
CA LYS A 151 -2.12 -2.75 -8.27
C LYS A 151 -1.46 -4.00 -7.70
N LEU A 152 -0.77 -3.87 -6.58
CA LEU A 152 -0.14 -4.98 -5.85
C LEU A 152 -0.95 -5.27 -4.58
N PHE A 153 -1.28 -6.53 -4.34
CA PHE A 153 -2.05 -6.92 -3.15
C PHE A 153 -1.30 -7.94 -2.30
N LEU A 154 -1.11 -7.61 -1.01
CA LEU A 154 -0.50 -8.46 0.00
C LEU A 154 -1.56 -9.06 0.91
N ARG A 155 -1.44 -10.36 1.18
CA ARG A 155 -2.33 -11.09 2.08
C ARG A 155 -1.59 -11.62 3.29
N THR A 156 -2.28 -11.62 4.42
CA THR A 156 -1.84 -12.23 5.67
C THR A 156 -2.98 -13.06 6.26
N GLU A 157 -2.68 -14.13 6.99
CA GLU A 157 -3.68 -14.91 7.74
C GLU A 157 -4.24 -14.11 8.92
N TYR A 158 -5.50 -14.33 9.29
CA TYR A 158 -6.14 -13.65 10.43
C TYR A 158 -5.30 -13.72 11.70
N ALA A 159 -4.83 -14.92 12.05
CA ALA A 159 -4.08 -15.15 13.28
C ALA A 159 -2.78 -14.31 13.33
N LYS A 160 -2.11 -14.14 12.19
CA LYS A 160 -0.87 -13.33 12.10
C LYS A 160 -1.18 -11.85 12.04
N ALA A 161 -2.24 -11.43 11.32
CA ALA A 161 -2.71 -10.04 11.32
C ALA A 161 -2.98 -9.58 12.76
N LYS A 162 -3.75 -10.39 13.48
CA LYS A 162 -4.14 -10.16 14.87
C LYS A 162 -2.94 -10.07 15.80
N ALA A 163 -2.09 -11.10 15.82
CA ALA A 163 -0.92 -11.11 16.68
C ALA A 163 0.01 -9.91 16.43
N ARG A 164 0.18 -9.50 15.16
CA ARG A 164 0.99 -8.32 14.81
C ARG A 164 0.32 -7.01 15.18
N ARG A 165 -1.00 -6.89 15.00
CA ARG A 165 -1.77 -5.68 15.32
C ARG A 165 -1.82 -5.45 16.82
N GLU A 166 -2.10 -6.49 17.61
CA GLU A 166 -2.14 -6.43 19.07
C GLU A 166 -0.77 -6.21 19.72
N ALA A 167 0.32 -6.53 19.02
CA ALA A 167 1.69 -6.29 19.48
C ALA A 167 2.20 -4.87 19.18
N ARG A 168 1.41 -4.02 18.50
CA ARG A 168 1.79 -2.62 18.25
C ARG A 168 1.51 -1.78 19.49
N ASP A 169 2.46 -0.90 19.82
CA ASP A 169 2.33 0.01 20.97
C ASP A 169 1.19 1.03 20.78
N GLY A 170 0.88 1.37 19.52
CA GLY A 170 -0.20 2.27 19.11
C GLY A 170 0.15 3.04 17.83
N TYR A 171 -0.61 4.11 17.57
CA TYR A 171 -0.62 4.89 16.33
C TYR A 171 -0.60 6.38 16.63
N VAL A 172 0.18 7.14 15.88
CA VAL A 172 0.10 8.61 15.91
C VAL A 172 -1.12 9.05 15.11
N THR A 173 -2.02 9.81 15.74
CA THR A 173 -3.22 10.37 15.10
C THR A 173 -3.09 11.89 14.95
N ILE A 174 -4.07 12.53 14.28
CA ILE A 174 -4.15 14.00 14.21
C ILE A 174 -4.24 14.62 15.62
N GLU A 175 -4.91 13.94 16.54
CA GLU A 175 -5.25 14.46 17.87
C GLU A 175 -4.35 13.92 18.98
N GLY A 176 -3.46 12.97 18.66
CA GLY A 176 -2.45 12.48 19.59
C GLY A 176 -2.02 11.05 19.29
N PHE A 177 -2.40 10.13 20.18
CA PHE A 177 -1.96 8.75 20.13
C PHE A 177 -3.13 7.81 20.42
N TRP A 178 -3.33 6.85 19.53
CA TRP A 178 -4.35 5.81 19.63
C TRP A 178 -3.71 4.46 19.96
N ALA A 179 -4.27 3.75 20.93
CA ALA A 179 -3.94 2.35 21.18
C ALA A 179 -5.22 1.53 21.04
N ASP A 180 -5.14 0.45 20.26
CA ASP A 180 -6.29 -0.42 20.02
C ASP A 180 -6.83 -0.98 21.36
N PRO A 181 -8.12 -0.84 21.67
CA PRO A 181 -8.70 -1.44 22.85
C PRO A 181 -8.74 -2.98 22.74
N PRO A 182 -8.84 -3.71 23.86
CA PRO A 182 -8.99 -5.17 23.82
C PRO A 182 -10.17 -5.59 22.95
N GLY A 183 -9.95 -6.56 22.05
CA GLY A 183 -10.98 -7.05 21.12
C GLY A 183 -11.10 -6.27 19.80
N TYR A 184 -10.41 -5.13 19.65
CA TYR A 184 -10.54 -4.26 18.47
C TYR A 184 -10.30 -4.97 17.13
N VAL A 185 -9.37 -5.94 17.08
CA VAL A 185 -9.13 -6.72 15.86
C VAL A 185 -10.33 -7.56 15.46
N ASP A 186 -10.98 -8.18 16.44
CA ASP A 186 -12.10 -9.09 16.23
C ASP A 186 -13.39 -8.32 15.93
N ASP A 187 -13.54 -7.15 16.57
CA ASP A 187 -14.77 -6.37 16.52
C ASP A 187 -14.78 -5.35 15.37
N ILE A 188 -13.61 -4.91 14.88
CA ILE A 188 -13.47 -3.82 13.90
C ILE A 188 -12.58 -4.23 12.72
N VAL A 189 -11.27 -4.43 12.97
CA VAL A 189 -10.25 -4.55 11.90
C VAL A 189 -10.57 -5.69 10.93
N TRP A 190 -10.74 -6.91 11.45
CA TRP A 190 -10.95 -8.08 10.61
C TRP A 190 -12.32 -8.11 9.94
N PRO A 191 -13.44 -7.82 10.64
CA PRO A 191 -14.75 -7.69 10.00
C PRO A 191 -14.76 -6.69 8.85
N ASN A 192 -14.14 -5.52 8.99
CA ASN A 192 -14.08 -4.54 7.91
C ASN A 192 -13.19 -5.00 6.75
N TYR A 193 -12.05 -5.64 7.05
CA TYR A 193 -11.23 -6.26 6.00
C TYR A 193 -12.04 -7.27 5.19
N VAL A 194 -12.80 -8.15 5.85
CA VAL A 194 -13.68 -9.12 5.20
C VAL A 194 -14.74 -8.42 4.35
N GLU A 195 -15.46 -7.46 4.92
CA GLU A 195 -16.54 -6.72 4.24
C GLU A 195 -16.04 -6.07 2.95
N GLU A 196 -14.90 -5.39 3.01
CA GLU A 196 -14.36 -4.62 1.90
C GLU A 196 -13.63 -5.47 0.86
N HIS A 197 -13.12 -6.65 1.22
CA HIS A 197 -12.29 -7.46 0.31
C HIS A 197 -12.93 -8.79 -0.14
N ALA A 198 -14.06 -9.22 0.45
CA ALA A 198 -14.71 -10.50 0.13
C ALA A 198 -14.95 -10.71 -1.37
N TRP A 199 -15.21 -9.66 -2.14
CA TRP A 199 -15.42 -9.72 -3.59
C TRP A 199 -14.22 -10.29 -4.37
N MET A 200 -13.01 -10.22 -3.81
CA MET A 200 -11.78 -10.76 -4.39
C MET A 200 -11.62 -12.26 -4.17
N PHE A 201 -12.45 -12.90 -3.34
CA PHE A 201 -12.24 -14.27 -2.87
C PHE A 201 -13.41 -15.21 -3.15
N GLU A 202 -13.11 -16.49 -3.35
CA GLU A 202 -14.10 -17.53 -3.59
C GLU A 202 -15.01 -17.67 -2.38
N GLY A 203 -16.33 -17.56 -2.59
CA GLY A 203 -17.33 -17.62 -1.51
C GLY A 203 -17.22 -16.49 -0.48
N GLY A 204 -16.48 -15.41 -0.77
CA GLY A 204 -16.25 -14.32 0.19
C GLY A 204 -15.26 -14.66 1.32
N ASN A 205 -14.59 -15.81 1.26
CA ASN A 205 -13.63 -16.22 2.28
C ASN A 205 -12.26 -15.59 2.02
N VAL A 206 -11.92 -14.51 2.73
CA VAL A 206 -10.63 -13.79 2.56
C VAL A 206 -9.39 -14.63 2.88
N GLU A 207 -9.54 -15.72 3.65
CA GLU A 207 -8.46 -16.69 3.91
C GLU A 207 -8.38 -17.79 2.84
N GLY A 208 -9.38 -17.88 1.96
CA GLY A 208 -9.53 -18.90 0.92
C GLY A 208 -8.73 -18.62 -0.35
N ASN A 209 -9.25 -19.00 -1.51
CA ASN A 209 -8.61 -18.70 -2.80
C ASN A 209 -9.10 -17.37 -3.37
N TYR A 210 -8.25 -16.71 -4.15
CA TYR A 210 -8.67 -15.57 -4.96
C TYR A 210 -9.61 -16.01 -6.09
N ARG A 211 -10.57 -15.15 -6.40
CA ARG A 211 -11.29 -15.19 -7.68
C ARG A 211 -10.38 -14.68 -8.78
N LEU A 212 -9.64 -15.59 -9.43
CA LEU A 212 -8.65 -15.24 -10.44
C LEU A 212 -9.24 -14.45 -11.62
N ASP A 213 -10.49 -14.73 -12.01
CA ASP A 213 -11.24 -13.99 -13.02
C ASP A 213 -11.40 -12.51 -12.64
N ILE A 214 -11.72 -12.25 -11.37
CA ILE A 214 -11.98 -10.91 -10.83
C ILE A 214 -10.68 -10.14 -10.64
N ILE A 215 -9.70 -10.70 -9.94
CA ILE A 215 -8.44 -9.99 -9.70
C ILE A 215 -7.70 -9.70 -11.02
N SER A 216 -7.79 -10.60 -12.00
CA SER A 216 -7.21 -10.37 -13.33
C SER A 216 -7.95 -9.27 -14.09
N LYS A 217 -9.28 -9.25 -14.03
CA LYS A 217 -10.10 -8.20 -14.65
C LYS A 217 -9.79 -6.81 -14.07
N GLU A 218 -9.61 -6.74 -12.75
CA GLU A 218 -9.30 -5.49 -12.04
C GLU A 218 -7.80 -5.10 -12.10
N GLY A 219 -6.95 -5.95 -12.72
CA GLY A 219 -5.52 -5.72 -12.87
C GLY A 219 -4.72 -5.87 -11.57
N ILE A 220 -5.27 -6.56 -10.57
CA ILE A 220 -4.66 -6.76 -9.25
C ILE A 220 -3.67 -7.92 -9.33
N LYS A 221 -2.40 -7.62 -9.05
CA LYS A 221 -1.31 -8.60 -9.01
C LYS A 221 -1.14 -9.10 -7.57
N VAL A 222 -1.04 -10.41 -7.41
CA VAL A 222 -0.79 -11.10 -6.13
C VAL A 222 0.48 -11.96 -6.21
N PRO A 223 1.23 -12.13 -5.11
CA PRO A 223 2.46 -12.92 -5.12
C PRO A 223 2.14 -14.43 -5.08
N ALA A 224 1.96 -15.05 -6.24
CA ALA A 224 1.57 -16.47 -6.37
C ALA A 224 2.57 -17.43 -5.69
N GLU A 225 3.88 -17.16 -5.78
CA GLU A 225 4.94 -18.05 -5.26
C GLU A 225 5.31 -17.76 -3.79
N ALA A 226 4.95 -16.58 -3.27
CA ALA A 226 5.19 -16.25 -1.87
C ALA A 226 4.15 -16.91 -0.94
N GLY A 227 2.96 -17.23 -1.47
CA GLY A 227 1.88 -17.81 -0.69
C GLY A 227 1.26 -16.80 0.29
N VAL A 228 0.44 -17.29 1.21
CA VAL A 228 -0.10 -16.48 2.31
C VAL A 228 1.01 -16.22 3.31
N ASP A 229 1.14 -14.95 3.76
CA ASP A 229 2.22 -14.55 4.66
C ASP A 229 3.63 -14.79 4.08
N GLY A 230 3.77 -14.59 2.76
CA GLY A 230 5.01 -14.85 2.06
C GLY A 230 6.21 -14.14 2.68
N ASP A 231 7.37 -14.80 2.56
CA ASP A 231 8.65 -14.25 2.97
C ASP A 231 8.83 -12.85 2.35
N MET A 232 9.22 -11.86 3.17
CA MET A 232 9.36 -10.48 2.70
C MET A 232 10.40 -10.35 1.59
N SER A 233 11.44 -11.20 1.57
CA SER A 233 12.46 -11.27 0.52
C SER A 233 11.82 -11.68 -0.81
N LYS A 234 11.06 -12.78 -0.82
CA LYS A 234 10.35 -13.25 -2.04
C LYS A 234 9.29 -12.27 -2.51
N THR A 235 8.59 -11.64 -1.56
CA THR A 235 7.59 -10.62 -1.85
C THR A 235 8.24 -9.39 -2.48
N LEU A 236 9.40 -8.97 -1.98
CA LEU A 236 10.18 -7.87 -2.53
C LEU A 236 10.66 -8.17 -3.95
N GLU A 237 11.26 -9.34 -4.17
CA GLU A 237 11.69 -9.81 -5.51
C GLU A 237 10.53 -9.79 -6.50
N TRP A 238 9.38 -10.36 -6.12
CA TRP A 238 8.16 -10.36 -6.93
C TRP A 238 7.67 -8.94 -7.26
N ALA A 239 7.67 -8.04 -6.28
CA ALA A 239 7.19 -6.68 -6.47
C ALA A 239 8.12 -5.88 -7.40
N VAL A 240 9.45 -6.05 -7.25
CA VAL A 240 10.45 -5.46 -8.17
C VAL A 240 10.20 -5.95 -9.59
N ASP A 241 10.00 -7.26 -9.78
CA ASP A 241 9.72 -7.85 -11.09
C ASP A 241 8.41 -7.33 -11.69
N ALA A 242 7.37 -7.21 -10.88
CA ALA A 242 6.08 -6.69 -11.31
C ALA A 242 6.20 -5.25 -11.79
N ILE A 243 6.94 -4.40 -11.09
CA ILE A 243 7.15 -2.99 -11.44
C ILE A 243 8.03 -2.86 -12.68
N LEU A 244 9.15 -3.60 -12.76
CA LEU A 244 10.05 -3.56 -13.92
C LEU A 244 9.34 -3.93 -15.21
N LYS A 245 8.47 -4.96 -15.19
CA LYS A 245 7.64 -5.34 -16.35
C LYS A 245 6.69 -4.24 -16.83
N GLU A 246 6.22 -3.38 -15.93
CA GLU A 246 5.38 -2.24 -16.29
C GLU A 246 6.22 -1.08 -16.83
N LEU A 247 7.41 -0.87 -16.27
CA LEU A 247 8.36 0.15 -16.74
C LEU A 247 8.89 -0.14 -18.15
N GLU A 248 9.12 -1.40 -18.50
CA GLU A 248 9.53 -1.83 -19.85
C GLU A 248 8.53 -1.39 -20.94
N LYS A 249 7.25 -1.20 -20.60
CA LYS A 249 6.20 -0.75 -21.53
C LYS A 249 6.23 0.75 -21.78
N LEU A 250 6.98 1.51 -20.98
CA LEU A 250 7.08 2.97 -21.03
C LEU A 250 8.31 3.46 -21.83
N ILE A 251 9.09 2.52 -22.39
CA ILE A 251 10.22 2.74 -23.29
C ILE A 251 9.72 2.74 -24.74
#